data_AF-A0A2H6K1B2-F1
#
_entry.id   AF-A0A2H6K1B2-F1
#
_cell.length_a   1.000
_cell.length_b   1.000
_cell.length_c   1.000
_cell.angle_alpha   90.00
_cell.angle_beta   90.00
_cell.angle_gamma   90.00
#
_symmetry.space_group_name_H-M   'P 1'
#
loop_
_entity.id
_entity.type
_entity.pdbx_description
1 polymer ?
#
loop_
_entity_poly.entity_id
_entity_poly.type
_entity_poly.pdbx_seq_one_letter_code
_entity_poly.pdbx_strand_id
1 'polypeptide(L)'
;MSREVRKPHWPSYARTLKREAKNLEPASQEVFQPLIRRAEAIDEPYYAAMALSWIGARMADAGLESTSVFSSAFERSMSTEPEWRRAEILLHIASEMSKTGSGDLQKLFDAAAGLSDPELRVKTFKTIKSRMTRKGIDISGLKTLVPENSEVKIESPKKNPKPRGCKSNVTLGIYNTYEGKTVKDSHIRAVARAAPLCIAYNLRLALFNFPAHSLQSFIEKVESQTRLKETKKQITRLYNSGCISLEKQPIRQSHPDLGLFVATTSQPQPEKTIGLEELLALDSPLCFLMGLGSSGLPGTVLNHVQHHLELTGRKVPLETCTAMGVLASSIDSARKHQG
;
A
#
# COMPACT_ATOMS: atom_id res chain seq x y z
N MET A 1 28.20 -0.12 32.20
CA MET A 1 27.06 0.37 31.40
C MET A 1 27.36 0.14 29.93
N SER A 2 26.90 -0.98 29.38
CA SER A 2 27.05 -1.29 27.95
C SER A 2 26.18 -0.32 27.15
N ARG A 3 26.81 0.54 26.33
CA ARG A 3 26.07 1.41 25.40
C ARG A 3 25.29 0.49 24.45
N GLU A 4 23.96 0.49 24.53
CA GLU A 4 23.13 -0.13 23.49
C GLU A 4 23.53 0.47 22.15
N VAL A 5 24.16 -0.34 21.30
CA VAL A 5 24.46 0.03 19.93
C VAL A 5 23.11 0.22 19.25
N ARG A 6 22.76 1.48 18.92
CA ARG A 6 21.53 1.79 18.17
C ARG A 6 21.50 0.94 16.90
N LYS A 7 20.50 0.07 16.79
CA LYS A 7 20.28 -0.72 15.57
C LYS A 7 20.20 0.23 14.37
N PRO A 8 20.96 -0.02 13.29
CA PRO A 8 20.92 0.82 12.10
C PRO A 8 19.51 0.89 11.52
N HIS A 9 19.12 2.06 10.98
CA HIS A 9 17.92 2.15 10.16
C HIS A 9 18.18 1.44 8.82
N TRP A 10 17.83 0.16 8.73
CA TRP A 10 18.15 -0.72 7.60
C TRP A 10 17.82 -0.17 6.21
N PRO A 11 16.69 0.52 5.95
CA PRO A 11 16.44 1.14 4.65
C PRO A 11 17.49 2.19 4.27
N SER A 12 17.99 2.95 5.24
CA SER A 12 19.04 3.94 4.99
C SER A 12 20.39 3.25 4.78
N TYR A 13 20.69 2.23 5.59
CA TYR A 13 21.94 1.49 5.49
C TYR A 13 22.07 0.76 4.14
N ALA A 14 21.03 0.05 3.68
CA ALA A 14 21.00 -0.58 2.36
C ALA A 14 21.20 0.43 1.21
N ARG A 15 20.59 1.62 1.31
CA ARG A 15 20.80 2.71 0.33
C ARG A 15 22.21 3.31 0.40
N THR A 16 22.88 3.24 1.55
CA THR A 16 24.29 3.62 1.65
C THR A 16 25.16 2.60 0.93
N LEU A 17 24.96 1.30 1.15
CA LEU A 17 25.69 0.24 0.42
C LEU A 17 25.54 0.38 -1.11
N LYS A 18 24.33 0.69 -1.59
CA LYS A 18 24.08 1.00 -3.00
C LYS A 18 24.95 2.15 -3.52
N ARG A 19 25.06 3.24 -2.75
CA ARG A 19 25.83 4.43 -3.14
C ARG A 19 27.32 4.16 -3.11
N GLU A 20 27.79 3.45 -2.10
CA GLU A 20 29.18 2.99 -2.01
C GLU A 20 29.52 2.12 -3.23
N ALA A 21 28.71 1.09 -3.52
CA ALA A 21 28.87 0.22 -4.68
C ALA A 21 28.98 1.00 -6.00
N LYS A 22 28.11 2.01 -6.20
CA LYS A 22 28.12 2.84 -7.41
C LYS A 22 29.45 3.58 -7.61
N ASN A 23 30.09 4.00 -6.53
CA ASN A 23 31.28 4.85 -6.54
C ASN A 23 32.59 4.07 -6.44
N LEU A 24 32.57 2.73 -6.47
CA LEU A 24 33.78 1.92 -6.47
C LEU A 24 34.47 2.00 -7.83
N GLU A 25 35.66 2.60 -7.85
CA GLU A 25 36.55 2.64 -9.01
C GLU A 25 38.02 2.43 -8.55
N PRO A 26 38.80 1.54 -9.19
CA PRO A 26 38.37 0.62 -10.25
C PRO A 26 37.45 -0.47 -9.70
N ALA A 27 36.44 -0.87 -10.50
CA ALA A 27 35.56 -1.97 -10.14
C ALA A 27 36.28 -3.32 -10.27
N SER A 28 36.36 -4.11 -9.19
CA SER A 28 36.87 -5.48 -9.20
C SER A 28 36.16 -6.36 -8.18
N GLN A 29 36.22 -7.70 -8.36
CA GLN A 29 35.56 -8.66 -7.48
C GLN A 29 35.95 -8.42 -6.01
N GLU A 30 37.23 -8.19 -5.74
CA GLU A 30 37.80 -7.98 -4.40
C GLU A 30 37.25 -6.73 -3.71
N VAL A 31 37.07 -5.64 -4.46
CA VAL A 31 36.59 -4.36 -3.92
C VAL A 31 35.10 -4.41 -3.56
N PHE A 32 34.32 -5.27 -4.22
CA PHE A 32 32.91 -5.50 -3.86
C PHE A 32 32.72 -6.42 -2.64
N GLN A 33 33.69 -7.29 -2.32
CA GLN A 33 33.54 -8.28 -1.23
C GLN A 33 33.17 -7.67 0.14
N PRO A 34 33.80 -6.56 0.60
CA PRO A 34 33.39 -5.91 1.84
C PRO A 34 31.94 -5.43 1.84
N LEU A 35 31.43 -4.97 0.70
CA LEU A 35 30.03 -4.52 0.57
C LEU A 35 29.06 -5.70 0.60
N ILE A 36 29.41 -6.81 -0.07
CA ILE A 36 28.61 -8.04 -0.05
C ILE A 36 28.48 -8.55 1.39
N ARG A 37 29.60 -8.71 2.11
CA ARG A 37 29.59 -9.13 3.52
C ARG A 37 28.74 -8.22 4.41
N ARG A 38 28.84 -6.89 4.20
CA ARG A 38 28.02 -5.91 4.93
C ARG A 38 26.54 -6.00 4.59
N ALA A 39 26.19 -6.38 3.37
CA ALA A 39 24.80 -6.61 2.96
C ALA A 39 24.24 -7.93 3.53
N GLU A 40 25.05 -8.99 3.56
CA GLU A 40 24.71 -10.28 4.16
C GLU A 40 24.50 -10.17 5.67
N ALA A 41 25.29 -9.32 6.34
CA ALA A 41 25.17 -9.02 7.76
C ALA A 41 23.96 -8.13 8.13
N ILE A 42 23.12 -7.73 7.17
CA ILE A 42 21.87 -7.02 7.49
C ILE A 42 20.89 -8.02 8.10
N ASP A 43 20.54 -7.80 9.37
CA ASP A 43 19.60 -8.63 10.13
C ASP A 43 18.26 -8.80 9.39
N GLU A 44 17.71 -7.69 8.87
CA GLU A 44 16.39 -7.66 8.26
C GLU A 44 16.42 -8.21 6.82
N PRO A 45 15.83 -9.39 6.54
CA PRO A 45 16.05 -10.13 5.30
C PRO A 45 15.66 -9.36 4.03
N TYR A 46 14.57 -8.59 4.10
CA TYR A 46 14.11 -7.74 3.00
C TYR A 46 15.20 -6.74 2.57
N TYR A 47 15.83 -6.07 3.54
CA TYR A 47 16.84 -5.04 3.24
C TYR A 47 18.19 -5.67 2.86
N ALA A 48 18.50 -6.86 3.38
CA ALA A 48 19.66 -7.64 2.94
C ALA A 48 19.53 -8.02 1.46
N ALA A 49 18.41 -8.63 1.06
CA ALA A 49 18.11 -8.99 -0.33
C ALA A 49 18.14 -7.76 -1.25
N MET A 50 17.57 -6.64 -0.81
CA MET A 50 17.55 -5.40 -1.59
C MET A 50 18.97 -4.85 -1.80
N ALA A 51 19.81 -4.81 -0.76
CA ALA A 51 21.19 -4.37 -0.86
C ALA A 51 22.01 -5.27 -1.78
N LEU A 52 21.91 -6.59 -1.62
CA LEU A 52 22.59 -7.58 -2.46
C LEU A 52 22.21 -7.42 -3.93
N SER A 53 20.91 -7.21 -4.24
CA SER A 53 20.47 -7.01 -5.63
C SER A 53 21.07 -5.76 -6.29
N TRP A 54 21.24 -4.66 -5.54
CA TRP A 54 21.88 -3.45 -6.05
C TRP A 54 23.38 -3.63 -6.26
N ILE A 55 24.05 -4.32 -5.32
CA ILE A 55 25.47 -4.64 -5.44
C ILE A 55 25.70 -5.54 -6.66
N GLY A 56 24.92 -6.61 -6.80
CA GLY A 56 24.98 -7.53 -7.93
C GLY A 56 24.74 -6.83 -9.27
N ALA A 57 23.75 -5.93 -9.36
CA ALA A 57 23.52 -5.15 -10.56
C ALA A 57 24.70 -4.24 -10.92
N ARG A 58 25.28 -3.54 -9.93
CA ARG A 58 26.45 -2.68 -10.18
C ARG A 58 27.69 -3.47 -10.60
N MET A 59 27.87 -4.69 -10.06
CA MET A 59 28.91 -5.61 -10.50
C MET A 59 28.70 -6.03 -11.96
N ALA A 60 27.48 -6.42 -12.33
CA ALA A 60 27.13 -6.77 -13.70
C ALA A 60 27.35 -5.59 -14.68
N ASP A 61 26.97 -4.38 -14.29
CA ASP A 61 27.22 -3.15 -15.08
C ASP A 61 28.73 -2.89 -15.29
N ALA A 62 29.59 -3.37 -14.40
CA ALA A 62 31.05 -3.33 -14.54
C ALA A 62 31.62 -4.52 -15.31
N GLY A 63 30.79 -5.44 -15.82
CA GLY A 63 31.24 -6.65 -16.49
C GLY A 63 31.80 -7.73 -15.54
N LEU A 64 31.48 -7.66 -14.25
CA LEU A 64 31.92 -8.62 -13.24
C LEU A 64 30.88 -9.72 -13.00
N GLU A 65 31.35 -10.91 -12.63
CA GLU A 65 30.49 -12.03 -12.23
C GLU A 65 29.66 -11.69 -10.99
N SER A 66 28.33 -11.68 -11.13
CA SER A 66 27.40 -11.26 -10.07
C SER A 66 26.31 -12.28 -9.73
N THR A 67 26.29 -13.44 -10.40
CA THR A 67 25.24 -14.47 -10.25
C THR A 67 25.15 -15.02 -8.82
N SER A 68 26.28 -15.17 -8.13
CA SER A 68 26.31 -15.58 -6.73
C SER A 68 25.68 -14.54 -5.79
N VAL A 69 25.91 -13.25 -6.06
CA VAL A 69 25.33 -12.15 -5.26
C VAL A 69 23.81 -12.08 -5.41
N PHE A 70 23.30 -12.30 -6.63
CA PHE A 70 21.86 -12.46 -6.86
C PHE A 70 21.31 -13.72 -6.17
N SER A 71 22.07 -14.81 -6.13
CA SER A 71 21.68 -16.02 -5.38
C SER A 71 21.53 -15.74 -3.89
N SER A 72 22.49 -15.05 -3.26
CA SER A 72 22.37 -14.59 -1.87
C SER A 72 21.13 -13.69 -1.69
N ALA A 73 20.82 -12.83 -2.67
CA ALA A 73 19.62 -12.00 -2.60
C ALA A 73 18.32 -12.84 -2.60
N PHE A 74 18.25 -13.92 -3.38
CA PHE A 74 17.12 -14.85 -3.36
C PHE A 74 17.00 -15.56 -2.01
N GLU A 75 18.09 -16.08 -1.48
CA GLU A 75 18.11 -16.77 -0.18
C GLU A 75 17.59 -15.86 0.94
N ARG A 76 18.07 -14.61 0.99
CA ARG A 76 17.57 -13.62 1.96
C ARG A 76 16.10 -13.26 1.71
N SER A 77 15.64 -13.23 0.46
CA SER A 77 14.24 -12.98 0.16
C SER A 77 13.32 -14.07 0.73
N MET A 78 13.76 -15.33 0.73
CA MET A 78 12.97 -16.46 1.26
C MET A 78 12.71 -16.37 2.76
N SER A 79 13.53 -15.65 3.52
CA SER A 79 13.30 -15.38 4.95
C SER A 79 12.47 -14.12 5.21
N THR A 80 12.00 -13.43 4.16
CA THR A 80 11.21 -12.21 4.30
C THR A 80 9.77 -12.57 4.63
N GLU A 81 9.28 -12.02 5.74
CA GLU A 81 7.87 -12.07 6.14
C GLU A 81 7.29 -10.65 6.29
N PRO A 82 5.98 -10.48 6.09
CA PRO A 82 5.02 -11.45 5.56
C PRO A 82 5.25 -11.79 4.06
N GLU A 83 4.64 -12.86 3.56
CA GLU A 83 4.83 -13.37 2.18
C GLU A 83 4.58 -12.33 1.07
N TRP A 84 3.66 -11.38 1.22
CA TRP A 84 3.50 -10.30 0.24
C TRP A 84 4.74 -9.40 0.13
N ARG A 85 5.49 -9.25 1.24
CA ARG A 85 6.74 -8.49 1.30
C ARG A 85 7.87 -9.28 0.63
N ARG A 86 7.83 -10.62 0.71
CA ARG A 86 8.67 -11.53 -0.09
C ARG A 86 8.42 -11.36 -1.58
N ALA A 87 7.15 -11.37 -2.00
CA ALA A 87 6.79 -11.12 -3.40
C ALA A 87 7.31 -9.74 -3.88
N GLU A 88 7.17 -8.69 -3.06
CA GLU A 88 7.67 -7.35 -3.40
C GLU A 88 9.18 -7.32 -3.64
N ILE A 89 9.97 -7.97 -2.77
CA ILE A 89 11.43 -8.00 -2.93
C ILE A 89 11.87 -8.88 -4.10
N LEU A 90 11.19 -10.00 -4.39
CA LEU A 90 11.45 -10.80 -5.60
C LEU A 90 11.24 -9.97 -6.87
N LEU A 91 10.18 -9.15 -6.91
CA LEU A 91 9.98 -8.20 -8.00
C LEU A 91 11.12 -7.18 -8.06
N HIS A 92 11.57 -6.64 -6.93
CA HIS A 92 12.70 -5.72 -6.93
C HIS A 92 13.96 -6.37 -7.53
N ILE A 93 14.33 -7.58 -7.08
CA ILE A 93 15.46 -8.33 -7.62
C ILE A 93 15.31 -8.54 -9.14
N ALA A 94 14.14 -8.98 -9.59
CA ALA A 94 13.84 -9.16 -11.01
C ALA A 94 14.01 -7.87 -11.83
N SER A 95 13.71 -6.71 -11.23
CA SER A 95 13.90 -5.42 -11.89
C SER A 95 15.37 -5.03 -12.04
N GLU A 96 16.23 -5.46 -11.12
CA GLU A 96 17.66 -5.18 -11.18
C GLU A 96 18.33 -6.14 -12.19
N MET A 97 17.99 -7.43 -12.14
CA MET A 97 18.41 -8.42 -13.14
C MET A 97 18.02 -8.03 -14.57
N SER A 98 16.78 -7.56 -14.79
CA SER A 98 16.33 -7.21 -16.14
C SER A 98 17.01 -5.98 -16.74
N LYS A 99 17.62 -5.11 -15.91
CA LYS A 99 18.40 -3.97 -16.40
C LYS A 99 19.76 -4.39 -16.91
N THR A 100 20.36 -5.39 -16.28
CA THR A 100 21.75 -5.79 -16.53
C THR A 100 21.87 -7.08 -17.33
N GLY A 101 20.78 -7.83 -17.50
CA GLY A 101 20.79 -9.15 -18.14
C GLY A 101 21.50 -10.22 -17.33
N SER A 102 21.77 -9.97 -16.04
CA SER A 102 22.56 -10.86 -15.17
C SER A 102 21.70 -11.57 -14.11
N GLY A 103 22.26 -12.64 -13.54
CA GLY A 103 21.66 -13.48 -12.51
C GLY A 103 20.95 -14.72 -13.06
N ASP A 104 20.49 -15.57 -12.14
CA ASP A 104 19.87 -16.85 -12.47
C ASP A 104 18.34 -16.71 -12.55
N LEU A 105 17.82 -16.70 -13.78
CA LEU A 105 16.38 -16.58 -14.03
C LEU A 105 15.61 -17.78 -13.50
N GLN A 106 16.15 -19.00 -13.57
CA GLN A 106 15.45 -20.18 -13.08
C GLN A 106 15.27 -20.09 -11.56
N LYS A 107 16.31 -19.70 -10.81
CA LYS A 107 16.20 -19.47 -9.36
C LYS A 107 15.18 -18.38 -9.00
N LEU A 108 15.10 -17.30 -9.78
CA LEU A 108 14.09 -16.26 -9.56
C LEU A 108 12.66 -16.83 -9.75
N PHE A 109 12.45 -17.66 -10.77
CA PHE A 109 11.17 -18.32 -11.02
C PHE A 109 10.85 -19.35 -9.93
N ASP A 110 11.83 -20.13 -9.47
CA ASP A 110 11.65 -21.11 -8.38
C ASP A 110 11.29 -20.41 -7.06
N ALA A 111 11.95 -19.28 -6.76
CA ALA A 111 11.63 -18.48 -5.58
C ALA A 111 10.21 -17.88 -5.65
N ALA A 112 9.76 -17.46 -6.84
CA ALA A 112 8.38 -17.04 -7.06
C ALA A 112 7.38 -18.20 -6.97
N ALA A 113 7.75 -19.42 -7.41
CA ALA A 113 6.93 -20.63 -7.26
C ALA A 113 6.72 -21.00 -5.79
N GLY A 114 7.72 -20.75 -4.95
CA GLY A 114 7.67 -21.01 -3.52
C GLY A 114 6.71 -20.10 -2.71
N LEU A 115 6.08 -19.11 -3.34
CA LEU A 115 5.01 -18.31 -2.70
C LEU A 115 3.78 -19.20 -2.50
N SER A 116 3.28 -19.29 -1.26
CA SER A 116 2.14 -20.09 -0.84
C SER A 116 0.82 -19.55 -1.38
N ASP A 117 0.60 -18.23 -1.29
CA ASP A 117 -0.59 -17.54 -1.80
C ASP A 117 -0.66 -17.65 -3.34
N PRO A 118 -1.70 -18.31 -3.89
CA PRO A 118 -1.84 -18.50 -5.34
C PRO A 118 -1.97 -17.21 -6.14
N GLU A 119 -2.65 -16.19 -5.62
CA GLU A 119 -2.86 -14.92 -6.33
C GLU A 119 -1.55 -14.12 -6.38
N LEU A 120 -0.85 -14.03 -5.25
CA LEU A 120 0.48 -13.41 -5.18
C LEU A 120 1.47 -14.14 -6.09
N ARG A 121 1.46 -15.47 -6.09
CA ARG A 121 2.29 -16.30 -6.97
C ARG A 121 2.05 -15.95 -8.44
N VAL A 122 0.81 -16.06 -8.93
CA VAL A 122 0.44 -15.78 -10.33
C VAL A 122 0.81 -14.33 -10.73
N LYS A 123 0.49 -13.36 -9.87
CA LYS A 123 0.80 -11.94 -10.13
C LYS A 123 2.31 -11.69 -10.22
N THR A 124 3.08 -12.31 -9.34
CA THR A 124 4.54 -12.19 -9.30
C THR A 124 5.15 -12.76 -10.57
N PHE A 125 4.75 -13.97 -10.98
CA PHE A 125 5.19 -14.60 -12.23
C PHE A 125 4.88 -13.73 -13.45
N LYS A 126 3.63 -13.27 -13.59
CA LYS A 126 3.22 -12.43 -14.72
C LYS A 126 4.05 -11.16 -14.81
N THR A 127 4.36 -10.55 -13.66
CA THR A 127 5.15 -9.32 -13.59
C THR A 127 6.63 -9.58 -13.93
N ILE A 128 7.22 -10.67 -13.44
CA ILE A 128 8.59 -11.07 -13.79
C ILE A 128 8.69 -11.35 -15.28
N LYS A 129 7.82 -12.21 -15.83
CA LYS A 129 7.74 -12.54 -17.27
C LYS A 129 7.67 -11.27 -18.12
N SER A 130 6.76 -10.35 -17.78
CA SER A 130 6.61 -9.08 -18.48
C SER A 130 7.85 -8.18 -18.41
N ARG A 131 8.60 -8.19 -17.31
CA ARG A 131 9.82 -7.36 -17.18
C ARG A 131 10.98 -7.90 -18.00
N MET A 132 11.15 -9.22 -18.01
CA MET A 132 12.20 -9.88 -18.78
C MET A 132 11.95 -9.72 -20.28
N THR A 133 10.74 -10.00 -20.77
CA THR A 133 10.40 -9.86 -22.19
C THR A 133 10.52 -8.43 -22.69
N ARG A 134 10.11 -7.43 -21.89
CA ARG A 134 10.24 -6.00 -22.24
C ARG A 134 11.69 -5.54 -22.35
N LYS A 135 12.63 -6.31 -21.80
CA LYS A 135 14.07 -6.08 -21.87
C LYS A 135 14.77 -7.02 -22.88
N GLY A 136 14.01 -7.80 -23.64
CA GLY A 136 14.55 -8.71 -24.65
C GLY A 136 15.22 -9.96 -24.08
N ILE A 137 15.02 -10.27 -22.80
CA ILE A 137 15.58 -11.45 -22.15
C ILE A 137 14.71 -12.66 -22.51
N ASP A 138 15.33 -13.69 -23.10
CA ASP A 138 14.64 -14.93 -23.45
C ASP A 138 14.26 -15.73 -22.20
N ILE A 139 13.04 -16.22 -22.20
CA ILE A 139 12.40 -16.97 -21.10
C ILE A 139 11.75 -18.27 -21.60
N SER A 140 11.89 -18.59 -22.90
CA SER A 140 11.22 -19.71 -23.56
C SER A 140 11.66 -21.08 -23.03
N GLY A 141 12.91 -21.19 -22.57
CA GLY A 141 13.48 -22.42 -22.01
C GLY A 141 13.29 -22.62 -20.50
N LEU A 142 12.57 -21.73 -19.80
CA LEU A 142 12.38 -21.84 -18.35
C LEU A 142 11.32 -22.89 -18.02
N LYS A 143 11.61 -23.73 -17.02
CA LYS A 143 10.64 -24.70 -16.49
C LYS A 143 9.56 -23.93 -15.72
N THR A 144 8.45 -23.63 -16.37
CA THR A 144 7.30 -23.02 -15.73
C THR A 144 6.57 -24.05 -14.87
N LEU A 145 6.72 -23.99 -13.55
CA LEU A 145 5.88 -24.74 -12.60
C LEU A 145 4.50 -24.09 -12.38
N VAL A 146 4.12 -23.11 -13.21
CA VAL A 146 2.79 -22.51 -13.19
C VAL A 146 1.96 -23.18 -14.28
N PRO A 147 0.83 -23.82 -13.94
CA PRO A 147 -0.08 -24.35 -14.95
C PRO A 147 -0.57 -23.20 -15.83
N GLU A 148 -0.27 -23.22 -17.13
CA GLU A 148 -0.75 -22.21 -18.09
C GLU A 148 -2.28 -22.25 -18.29
N ASN A 149 -2.99 -23.22 -17.72
CA ASN A 149 -4.44 -23.29 -17.72
C ASN A 149 -4.97 -23.48 -16.31
N SER A 150 -5.13 -22.38 -15.59
CA SER A 150 -6.26 -22.28 -14.67
C SER A 150 -6.99 -21.00 -15.03
N GLU A 151 -8.04 -21.14 -15.84
CA GLU A 151 -9.22 -20.31 -15.68
C GLU A 151 -9.68 -20.50 -14.23
N VAL A 152 -9.10 -19.71 -13.32
CA VAL A 152 -9.62 -19.62 -11.97
C VAL A 152 -10.98 -18.96 -12.15
N LYS A 153 -12.03 -19.79 -12.14
CA LYS A 153 -13.38 -19.35 -11.79
C LYS A 153 -13.20 -18.39 -10.62
N ILE A 154 -13.53 -17.13 -10.86
CA ILE A 154 -13.49 -16.08 -9.84
C ILE A 154 -14.53 -16.48 -8.81
N GLU A 155 -14.15 -17.31 -7.84
CA GLU A 155 -14.87 -17.38 -6.59
C GLU A 155 -14.64 -16.05 -5.90
N SER A 156 -15.75 -15.29 -5.86
CA SER A 156 -15.91 -14.04 -5.14
C SER A 156 -15.08 -14.05 -3.85
N PRO A 157 -14.30 -12.99 -3.56
CA PRO A 157 -13.47 -12.94 -2.37
C PRO A 157 -14.31 -13.24 -1.13
N LYS A 158 -13.80 -14.12 -0.26
CA LYS A 158 -14.38 -14.41 1.06
C LYS A 158 -14.83 -13.09 1.68
N LYS A 159 -16.13 -12.99 2.00
CA LYS A 159 -16.77 -11.79 2.56
C LYS A 159 -15.82 -11.14 3.58
N ASN A 160 -15.56 -9.85 3.40
CA ASN A 160 -14.92 -9.02 4.42
C ASN A 160 -15.53 -9.36 5.79
N PRO A 161 -14.73 -9.41 6.87
CA PRO A 161 -15.27 -9.68 8.19
C PRO A 161 -16.46 -8.75 8.41
N LYS A 162 -17.65 -9.33 8.61
CA LYS A 162 -18.83 -8.56 9.01
C LYS A 162 -18.41 -7.72 10.22
N PRO A 163 -18.76 -6.42 10.28
CA PRO A 163 -18.34 -5.52 11.36
C PRO A 163 -18.93 -6.02 12.68
N ARG A 164 -18.23 -6.94 13.34
CA ARG A 164 -18.54 -7.41 14.69
C ARG A 164 -17.70 -6.57 15.63
N GLY A 165 -18.19 -5.37 15.95
CA GLY A 165 -17.56 -4.49 16.94
C GLY A 165 -17.70 -2.99 16.69
N CYS A 166 -17.89 -2.56 15.44
CA CYS A 166 -18.00 -1.14 15.14
C CYS A 166 -19.41 -0.60 15.37
N LYS A 167 -19.60 0.18 16.43
CA LYS A 167 -20.92 0.75 16.81
C LYS A 167 -21.22 2.10 16.13
N SER A 168 -20.26 2.71 15.45
CA SER A 168 -20.47 4.03 14.83
C SER A 168 -21.34 3.94 13.58
N ASN A 169 -22.29 4.86 13.47
CA ASN A 169 -23.14 5.07 12.29
C ASN A 169 -22.56 6.09 11.29
N VAL A 170 -21.38 6.66 11.56
CA VAL A 170 -20.75 7.63 10.67
C VAL A 170 -19.41 7.10 10.16
N THR A 171 -19.23 7.20 8.84
CA THR A 171 -18.07 6.73 8.11
C THR A 171 -17.34 7.89 7.45
N LEU A 172 -16.03 7.92 7.64
CA LEU A 172 -15.10 8.73 6.85
C LEU A 172 -14.73 7.97 5.58
N GLY A 173 -15.21 8.43 4.43
CA GLY A 173 -14.98 7.81 3.12
C GLY A 173 -13.85 8.49 2.36
N ILE A 174 -12.75 7.78 2.12
CA ILE A 174 -11.62 8.27 1.33
C ILE A 174 -11.68 7.66 -0.07
N TYR A 175 -11.89 8.49 -1.08
CA TYR A 175 -12.00 8.10 -2.48
C TYR A 175 -10.69 8.33 -3.22
N ASN A 176 -10.03 7.26 -3.64
CA ASN A 176 -8.81 7.37 -4.44
C ASN A 176 -9.09 7.98 -5.83
N THR A 177 -8.47 9.12 -6.12
CA THR A 177 -8.51 9.74 -7.46
C THR A 177 -7.19 9.67 -8.22
N TYR A 178 -6.18 8.98 -7.68
CA TYR A 178 -4.95 8.73 -8.42
C TYR A 178 -5.12 7.61 -9.44
N GLU A 179 -4.53 7.83 -10.62
CA GLU A 179 -4.36 6.78 -11.62
C GLU A 179 -3.34 5.72 -11.19
N GLY A 180 -3.51 4.51 -11.74
CA GLY A 180 -2.59 3.39 -11.58
C GLY A 180 -3.11 2.28 -10.68
N LYS A 181 -2.51 1.08 -10.83
CA LYS A 181 -2.93 -0.15 -10.14
C LYS A 181 -2.05 -0.49 -8.93
N THR A 182 -1.20 0.44 -8.49
CA THR A 182 -0.22 0.21 -7.43
C THR A 182 -0.46 1.11 -6.22
N VAL A 183 -0.21 0.55 -5.04
CA VAL A 183 -0.24 1.32 -3.78
C VAL A 183 0.89 2.36 -3.79
N LYS A 184 0.54 3.62 -3.58
CA LYS A 184 1.43 4.77 -3.47
C LYS A 184 1.50 5.24 -2.03
N ASP A 185 2.55 6.00 -1.68
CA ASP A 185 2.70 6.60 -0.35
C ASP A 185 1.52 7.51 0.03
N SER A 186 0.84 8.12 -0.95
CA SER A 186 -0.37 8.91 -0.70
C SER A 186 -1.49 8.08 -0.07
N HIS A 187 -1.71 6.85 -0.55
CA HIS A 187 -2.68 5.92 0.02
C HIS A 187 -2.32 5.54 1.45
N ILE A 188 -1.03 5.25 1.69
CA ILE A 188 -0.51 4.88 3.01
C ILE A 188 -0.69 6.04 4.01
N ARG A 189 -0.29 7.25 3.60
CA ARG A 189 -0.41 8.46 4.42
C ARG A 189 -1.87 8.81 4.72
N ALA A 190 -2.78 8.61 3.77
CA ALA A 190 -4.21 8.86 3.98
C ALA A 190 -4.75 8.03 5.13
N VAL A 191 -4.49 6.71 5.12
CA VAL A 191 -4.94 5.82 6.20
C VAL A 191 -4.25 6.13 7.52
N ALA A 192 -2.93 6.36 7.50
CA ALA A 192 -2.18 6.69 8.71
C ALA A 192 -2.65 7.99 9.38
N ARG A 193 -3.20 8.94 8.61
CA ARG A 193 -3.78 10.20 9.12
C ARG A 193 -5.25 10.08 9.50
N ALA A 194 -6.01 9.25 8.80
CA ALA A 194 -7.42 9.01 9.08
C ALA A 194 -7.65 8.15 10.33
N ALA A 195 -6.81 7.13 10.55
CA ALA A 195 -7.00 6.18 11.65
C ALA A 195 -7.05 6.85 13.05
N PRO A 196 -6.16 7.80 13.41
CA PRO A 196 -6.27 8.54 14.66
C PRO A 196 -7.60 9.30 14.80
N LEU A 197 -8.08 9.93 13.73
CA LEU A 197 -9.34 10.66 13.72
C LEU A 197 -10.53 9.73 13.95
N CYS A 198 -10.55 8.59 13.27
CA CYS A 198 -11.59 7.58 13.44
C CYS A 198 -11.65 7.02 14.86
N ILE A 199 -10.49 6.78 15.49
CA ILE A 199 -10.44 6.37 16.90
C ILE A 199 -10.92 7.49 17.83
N ALA A 200 -10.45 8.72 17.63
CA ALA A 200 -10.74 9.85 18.52
C ALA A 200 -12.23 10.24 18.51
N TYR A 201 -12.86 10.24 17.34
CA TYR A 201 -14.22 10.74 17.15
C TYR A 201 -15.25 9.62 16.92
N ASN A 202 -14.88 8.37 17.22
CA ASN A 202 -15.72 7.19 17.04
C ASN A 202 -16.34 7.15 15.62
N LEU A 203 -15.49 7.07 14.60
CA LEU A 203 -15.88 6.98 13.18
C LEU A 203 -15.39 5.67 12.56
N ARG A 204 -16.08 5.24 11.52
CA ARG A 204 -15.61 4.21 10.58
C ARG A 204 -14.70 4.82 9.52
N LEU A 205 -13.92 3.98 8.84
CA LEU A 205 -13.11 4.37 7.68
C LEU A 205 -13.45 3.48 6.48
N ALA A 206 -13.83 4.07 5.36
CA ALA A 206 -14.06 3.35 4.11
C ALA A 206 -13.08 3.83 3.03
N LEU A 207 -12.39 2.89 2.39
CA LEU A 207 -11.37 3.15 1.37
C LEU A 207 -11.93 2.80 -0.01
N PHE A 208 -12.31 3.80 -0.79
CA PHE A 208 -12.91 3.58 -2.12
C PHE A 208 -11.87 3.62 -3.22
N ASN A 209 -11.88 2.59 -4.08
CA ASN A 209 -11.02 2.48 -5.26
C ASN A 209 -9.52 2.52 -4.95
N PHE A 210 -9.13 2.13 -3.74
CA PHE A 210 -7.72 1.94 -3.40
C PHE A 210 -7.16 0.76 -4.20
N PRO A 211 -5.91 0.85 -4.71
CA PRO A 211 -5.29 -0.20 -5.53
C PRO A 211 -4.77 -1.37 -4.67
N ALA A 212 -5.65 -1.90 -3.81
CA ALA A 212 -5.43 -3.00 -2.89
C ALA A 212 -6.28 -4.21 -3.29
N HIS A 213 -5.71 -5.40 -3.18
CA HIS A 213 -6.42 -6.64 -3.54
C HIS A 213 -7.30 -7.08 -2.36
N SER A 214 -6.70 -7.17 -1.17
CA SER A 214 -7.40 -7.40 0.10
C SER A 214 -7.18 -6.24 1.07
N LEU A 215 -8.14 -6.03 1.98
CA LEU A 215 -7.98 -5.07 3.06
C LEU A 215 -6.81 -5.46 3.97
N GLN A 216 -6.71 -6.75 4.33
CA GLN A 216 -5.65 -7.27 5.22
C GLN A 216 -4.25 -6.90 4.74
N SER A 217 -3.89 -7.31 3.51
CA SER A 217 -2.55 -7.04 2.95
C SER A 217 -2.27 -5.54 2.83
N PHE A 218 -3.30 -4.75 2.58
CA PHE A 218 -3.17 -3.30 2.53
C PHE A 218 -2.89 -2.70 3.91
N ILE A 219 -3.60 -3.14 4.95
CA ILE A 219 -3.37 -2.67 6.33
C ILE A 219 -2.00 -3.08 6.83
N GLU A 220 -1.56 -4.32 6.60
CA GLU A 220 -0.21 -4.77 6.92
C GLU A 220 0.86 -3.89 6.25
N LYS A 221 0.63 -3.49 4.98
CA LYS A 221 1.50 -2.55 4.28
C LYS A 221 1.48 -1.16 4.89
N VAL A 222 0.31 -0.62 5.24
CA VAL A 222 0.17 0.69 5.92
C VAL A 222 0.92 0.68 7.24
N GLU A 223 0.75 -0.36 8.04
CA GLU A 223 1.45 -0.51 9.31
C GLU A 223 2.96 -0.58 9.10
N SER A 224 3.45 -1.41 8.17
CA SER A 224 4.89 -1.56 7.92
C SER A 224 5.59 -0.24 7.58
N GLN A 225 4.88 0.68 6.90
CA GLN A 225 5.41 1.97 6.47
C GLN A 225 5.07 3.12 7.42
N THR A 226 4.21 2.89 8.42
CA THR A 226 3.87 3.91 9.43
C THR A 226 4.97 3.98 10.49
N ARG A 227 5.56 5.17 10.68
CA ARG A 227 6.67 5.33 11.63
C ARG A 227 6.21 5.36 13.09
N LEU A 228 5.09 6.03 13.36
CA LEU A 228 4.60 6.24 14.73
C LEU A 228 3.97 4.97 15.29
N LYS A 229 4.49 4.49 16.42
CA LYS A 229 3.99 3.29 17.10
C LYS A 229 2.52 3.42 17.52
N GLU A 230 2.10 4.60 17.96
CA GLU A 230 0.72 4.81 18.41
C GLU A 230 -0.27 4.76 17.24
N THR A 231 0.07 5.40 16.12
CA THR A 231 -0.72 5.32 14.89
C THR A 231 -0.87 3.89 14.40
N LYS A 232 0.18 3.07 14.47
CA LYS A 232 0.10 1.62 14.16
C LYS A 232 -0.96 0.93 15.00
N LYS A 233 -0.93 1.10 16.33
CA LYS A 233 -1.93 0.51 17.24
C LYS A 233 -3.35 0.95 16.90
N GLN A 234 -3.55 2.22 16.54
CA GLN A 234 -4.85 2.75 16.14
C GLN A 234 -5.36 2.12 14.83
N ILE A 235 -4.48 1.96 13.84
CA ILE A 235 -4.79 1.24 12.59
C ILE A 235 -5.18 -0.21 12.90
N THR A 236 -4.35 -0.93 13.67
CA THR A 236 -4.61 -2.32 14.08
C THR A 236 -5.95 -2.44 14.81
N ARG A 237 -6.25 -1.49 15.70
CA ARG A 237 -7.51 -1.45 16.46
C ARG A 237 -8.72 -1.30 15.53
N LEU A 238 -8.68 -0.36 14.58
CA LEU A 238 -9.75 -0.16 13.60
C LEU A 238 -9.97 -1.41 12.73
N TYR A 239 -8.88 -2.05 12.32
CA TYR A 239 -8.92 -3.28 11.53
C TYR A 239 -9.55 -4.43 12.32
N ASN A 240 -9.05 -4.71 13.52
CA ASN A 240 -9.54 -5.80 14.35
C ASN A 240 -10.99 -5.60 14.81
N SER A 241 -11.45 -4.35 14.97
CA SER A 241 -12.84 -4.04 15.32
C SER A 241 -13.80 -4.03 14.13
N GLY A 242 -13.31 -4.26 12.90
CA GLY A 242 -14.11 -4.19 11.68
C GLY A 242 -14.63 -2.77 11.37
N CYS A 243 -13.94 -1.73 11.87
CA CYS A 243 -14.30 -0.33 11.63
C CYS A 243 -13.64 0.25 10.36
N ILE A 244 -12.90 -0.57 9.60
CA ILE A 244 -12.29 -0.17 8.34
C ILE A 244 -12.72 -1.12 7.22
N SER A 245 -13.05 -0.57 6.05
CA SER A 245 -13.46 -1.35 4.88
C SER A 245 -12.74 -0.90 3.60
N LEU A 246 -12.64 -1.84 2.65
CA LEU A 246 -12.11 -1.60 1.31
C LEU A 246 -13.26 -1.78 0.31
N GLU A 247 -13.65 -0.68 -0.33
CA GLU A 247 -14.78 -0.60 -1.24
C GLU A 247 -14.32 -0.52 -2.69
N LYS A 248 -14.84 -1.43 -3.52
CA LYS A 248 -14.54 -1.51 -4.96
C LYS A 248 -15.76 -1.26 -5.84
N GLN A 249 -16.94 -1.13 -5.23
CA GLN A 249 -18.18 -0.89 -5.96
C GLN A 249 -18.28 0.57 -6.40
N PRO A 250 -18.92 0.85 -7.55
CA PRO A 250 -19.21 2.22 -7.96
C PRO A 250 -20.05 2.95 -6.90
N ILE A 251 -19.84 4.26 -6.78
CA ILE A 251 -20.64 5.10 -5.89
C ILE A 251 -22.05 5.23 -6.45
N ARG A 252 -23.04 4.97 -5.59
CA ARG A 252 -24.48 5.18 -5.84
C ARG A 252 -24.99 6.25 -4.88
N GLN A 253 -26.28 6.22 -4.52
CA GLN A 253 -26.85 7.07 -3.48
C GLN A 253 -26.45 6.61 -2.06
N SER A 254 -26.43 5.30 -1.84
CA SER A 254 -26.16 4.72 -0.53
C SER A 254 -25.48 3.36 -0.65
N HIS A 255 -24.98 2.87 0.48
CA HIS A 255 -24.38 1.55 0.64
C HIS A 255 -25.07 0.80 1.78
N PRO A 256 -25.38 -0.50 1.65
CA PRO A 256 -26.07 -1.26 2.70
C PRO A 256 -25.38 -1.20 4.07
N ASP A 257 -24.04 -1.23 4.09
CA ASP A 257 -23.26 -1.21 5.34
C ASP A 257 -22.77 0.19 5.77
N LEU A 258 -22.72 1.17 4.86
CA LEU A 258 -22.14 2.49 5.13
C LEU A 258 -23.19 3.61 5.16
N GLY A 259 -24.41 3.32 4.70
CA GLY A 259 -25.53 4.24 4.64
C GLY A 259 -25.46 5.24 3.50
N LEU A 260 -26.04 6.41 3.71
CA LEU A 260 -26.19 7.47 2.71
C LEU A 260 -24.84 8.10 2.40
N PHE A 261 -24.53 8.24 1.11
CA PHE A 261 -23.32 8.91 0.67
C PHE A 261 -23.52 10.42 0.61
N VAL A 262 -22.58 11.14 1.23
CA VAL A 262 -22.52 12.60 1.22
C VAL A 262 -21.19 13.01 0.61
N ALA A 263 -21.19 13.75 -0.50
CA ALA A 263 -19.96 14.26 -1.08
C ALA A 263 -19.48 15.52 -0.36
N THR A 264 -18.22 15.54 0.10
CA THR A 264 -17.62 16.79 0.56
C THR A 264 -17.02 17.56 -0.62
N THR A 265 -17.36 18.84 -0.78
CA THR A 265 -16.83 19.68 -1.86
C THR A 265 -16.85 21.16 -1.48
N SER A 266 -15.85 21.93 -1.93
CA SER A 266 -15.85 23.40 -1.81
C SER A 266 -16.82 24.07 -2.79
N GLN A 267 -17.31 23.34 -3.79
CA GLN A 267 -18.23 23.82 -4.82
C GLN A 267 -19.48 22.92 -4.84
N PRO A 268 -20.35 23.02 -3.82
CA PRO A 268 -21.56 22.21 -3.79
C PRO A 268 -22.55 22.70 -4.86
N GLN A 269 -23.35 21.76 -5.40
CA GLN A 269 -24.47 22.10 -6.28
C GLN A 269 -25.58 22.67 -5.38
N PRO A 270 -26.15 23.86 -5.70
CA PRO A 270 -27.12 24.52 -4.83
C PRO A 270 -28.27 23.60 -4.40
N GLU A 271 -28.81 22.82 -5.33
CA GLU A 271 -29.92 21.88 -5.12
C GLU A 271 -29.57 20.63 -4.30
N LYS A 272 -28.28 20.36 -4.08
CA LYS A 272 -27.78 19.23 -3.27
C LYS A 272 -27.17 19.67 -1.94
N THR A 273 -27.07 20.97 -1.71
CA THR A 273 -26.38 21.51 -0.53
C THR A 273 -27.21 21.25 0.71
N ILE A 274 -26.58 20.71 1.76
CA ILE A 274 -27.23 20.44 3.05
C ILE A 274 -26.24 20.66 4.20
N GLY A 275 -26.76 21.16 5.33
CA GLY A 275 -25.97 21.38 6.55
C GLY A 275 -25.57 20.08 7.25
N LEU A 276 -24.49 20.13 8.02
CA LEU A 276 -24.03 18.97 8.80
C LEU A 276 -25.04 18.56 9.87
N GLU A 277 -25.68 19.51 10.55
CA GLU A 277 -26.68 19.23 11.59
C GLU A 277 -27.90 18.51 11.02
N GLU A 278 -28.40 18.98 9.87
CA GLU A 278 -29.51 18.35 9.15
C GLU A 278 -29.16 16.94 8.70
N LEU A 279 -27.96 16.71 8.18
CA LEU A 279 -27.47 15.38 7.83
C LEU A 279 -27.42 14.45 9.05
N LEU A 280 -26.88 14.92 10.18
CA LEU A 280 -26.76 14.12 11.40
C LEU A 280 -28.11 13.85 12.08
N ALA A 281 -29.12 14.66 11.83
CA ALA A 281 -30.49 14.42 12.29
C ALA A 281 -31.23 13.33 11.49
N LEU A 282 -30.68 12.87 10.36
CA LEU A 282 -31.24 11.74 9.62
C LEU A 282 -31.08 10.44 10.42
N ASP A 283 -32.15 9.66 10.52
CA ASP A 283 -32.13 8.31 11.12
C ASP A 283 -31.54 7.28 10.14
N SER A 284 -30.32 7.54 9.66
CA SER A 284 -29.61 6.68 8.73
C SER A 284 -28.09 6.75 8.96
N PRO A 285 -27.34 5.67 8.73
CA PRO A 285 -25.89 5.75 8.70
C PRO A 285 -25.43 6.70 7.58
N LEU A 286 -24.32 7.39 7.80
CA LEU A 286 -23.78 8.38 6.88
C LEU A 286 -22.35 8.03 6.49
N CYS A 287 -22.01 8.20 5.22
CA CYS A 287 -20.66 8.07 4.72
C CYS A 287 -20.24 9.31 3.94
N PHE A 288 -19.35 10.09 4.55
CA PHE A 288 -18.84 11.34 3.99
C PHE A 288 -17.67 11.04 3.05
N LEU A 289 -17.91 11.17 1.74
CA LEU A 289 -16.93 10.91 0.69
C LEU A 289 -16.02 12.12 0.47
N MET A 290 -14.72 11.87 0.43
CA MET A 290 -13.67 12.86 0.24
C MET A 290 -12.66 12.38 -0.80
N GLY A 291 -12.29 13.23 -1.75
CA GLY A 291 -11.31 12.88 -2.77
C GLY A 291 -9.88 12.86 -2.19
N LEU A 292 -9.13 11.82 -2.51
CA LEU A 292 -7.71 11.68 -2.20
C LEU A 292 -6.87 12.00 -3.44
N GLY A 293 -6.53 13.28 -3.60
CA GLY A 293 -5.79 13.82 -4.74
C GLY A 293 -6.07 15.31 -4.93
N SER A 294 -5.34 15.96 -5.85
CA SER A 294 -5.51 17.39 -6.14
C SER A 294 -6.85 17.74 -6.79
N SER A 295 -7.51 16.77 -7.42
CA SER A 295 -8.74 16.98 -8.19
C SER A 295 -10.03 16.81 -7.38
N GLY A 296 -9.94 16.52 -6.07
CA GLY A 296 -11.12 16.27 -5.25
C GLY A 296 -11.89 15.01 -5.67
N LEU A 297 -13.21 15.01 -5.48
CA LEU A 297 -14.08 13.93 -5.95
C LEU A 297 -14.38 14.09 -7.46
N PRO A 298 -14.44 12.99 -8.23
CA PRO A 298 -14.76 13.09 -9.66
C PRO A 298 -16.22 13.53 -9.87
N GLY A 299 -16.49 14.21 -10.98
CA GLY A 299 -17.84 14.66 -11.34
C GLY A 299 -18.85 13.52 -11.43
N THR A 300 -18.41 12.31 -11.79
CA THR A 300 -19.26 11.11 -11.75
C THR A 300 -19.77 10.80 -10.34
N VAL A 301 -18.97 11.00 -9.29
CA VAL A 301 -19.43 10.82 -7.90
C VAL A 301 -20.36 11.96 -7.49
N LEU A 302 -19.97 13.21 -7.74
CA LEU A 302 -20.77 14.40 -7.40
C LEU A 302 -22.16 14.36 -8.04
N ASN A 303 -22.26 13.92 -9.30
CA ASN A 303 -23.55 13.85 -9.99
C ASN A 303 -24.46 12.76 -9.42
N HIS A 304 -23.91 11.65 -8.94
CA HIS A 304 -24.70 10.52 -8.46
C HIS A 304 -25.19 10.68 -7.02
N VAL A 305 -24.46 11.35 -6.13
CA VAL A 305 -24.92 11.52 -4.75
C VAL A 305 -25.97 12.62 -4.64
N GLN A 306 -26.90 12.46 -3.69
CA GLN A 306 -27.98 13.43 -3.41
C GLN A 306 -27.51 14.65 -2.61
N HIS A 307 -26.50 14.47 -1.75
CA HIS A 307 -26.11 15.50 -0.77
C HIS A 307 -24.65 15.91 -0.92
N HIS A 308 -24.44 17.21 -0.97
CA HIS A 308 -23.13 17.85 -0.94
C HIS A 308 -22.97 18.62 0.37
N LEU A 309 -21.84 18.41 1.04
CA LEU A 309 -21.44 19.13 2.24
C LEU A 309 -20.23 20.02 1.94
N GLU A 310 -20.36 21.31 2.24
CA GLU A 310 -19.25 22.26 2.25
C GLU A 310 -18.77 22.43 3.70
N LEU A 311 -17.47 22.34 3.95
CA LEU A 311 -16.93 22.22 5.32
C LEU A 311 -16.54 23.56 5.96
N THR A 312 -16.35 24.61 5.15
CA THR A 312 -15.70 25.85 5.61
C THR A 312 -16.67 26.99 5.87
N GLY A 313 -17.90 26.91 5.36
CA GLY A 313 -18.83 28.03 5.26
C GLY A 313 -18.37 29.13 4.28
N ARG A 314 -17.26 28.92 3.57
CA ARG A 314 -16.58 29.93 2.75
C ARG A 314 -16.18 29.41 1.37
N LYS A 315 -16.59 28.18 1.02
CA LYS A 315 -16.25 27.54 -0.26
C LYS A 315 -14.73 27.46 -0.52
N VAL A 316 -13.94 27.33 0.55
CA VAL A 316 -12.47 27.22 0.44
C VAL A 316 -12.08 25.74 0.30
N PRO A 317 -11.36 25.35 -0.76
CA PRO A 317 -10.87 23.98 -0.89
C PRO A 317 -9.81 23.69 0.16
N LEU A 318 -9.93 22.55 0.83
CA LEU A 318 -8.98 22.06 1.82
C LEU A 318 -8.26 20.81 1.28
N GLU A 319 -6.99 20.65 1.65
CA GLU A 319 -6.29 19.38 1.44
C GLU A 319 -7.02 18.26 2.20
N THR A 320 -7.06 17.05 1.63
CA THR A 320 -7.87 15.92 2.13
C THR A 320 -7.67 15.67 3.63
N CYS A 321 -6.44 15.70 4.14
CA CYS A 321 -6.17 15.43 5.54
C CYS A 321 -6.64 16.56 6.47
N THR A 322 -6.56 17.80 5.99
CA THR A 322 -7.13 18.95 6.70
C THR A 322 -8.66 18.84 6.74
N ALA A 323 -9.28 18.53 5.61
CA ALA A 323 -10.71 18.34 5.50
C ALA A 323 -11.22 17.19 6.40
N MET A 324 -10.48 16.08 6.48
CA MET A 324 -10.82 14.95 7.37
C MET A 324 -10.85 15.39 8.84
N GLY A 325 -9.87 16.19 9.26
CA GLY A 325 -9.79 16.71 10.63
C GLY A 325 -10.94 17.67 10.96
N VAL A 326 -11.23 18.62 10.06
CA VAL A 326 -12.34 19.55 10.19
C VAL A 326 -13.67 18.79 10.30
N LEU A 327 -13.94 17.89 9.36
CA LEU A 327 -15.17 17.10 9.36
C LEU A 327 -15.33 16.29 10.66
N ALA A 328 -14.29 15.57 11.08
CA ALA A 328 -14.37 14.73 12.27
C ALA A 328 -14.65 15.54 13.55
N SER A 329 -13.97 16.69 13.70
CA SER A 329 -14.21 17.62 14.81
C SER A 329 -15.61 18.25 14.76
N SER A 330 -16.09 18.62 13.57
CA SER A 330 -17.42 19.21 13.40
C SER A 330 -18.54 18.20 13.72
N ILE A 331 -18.38 16.93 13.32
CA ILE A 331 -19.31 15.86 13.67
C ILE A 331 -19.39 15.69 15.19
N ASP A 332 -18.23 15.63 15.87
CA ASP A 332 -18.19 15.48 17.33
C ASP A 332 -18.82 16.67 18.06
N SER A 333 -18.57 17.89 17.57
CA SER A 333 -19.16 19.10 18.13
C SER A 333 -20.67 19.11 17.97
N ALA A 334 -21.18 18.80 16.77
CA ALA A 334 -22.62 18.74 16.51
C ALA A 334 -23.32 17.66 17.36
N ARG A 335 -22.70 16.49 17.54
CA ARG A 335 -23.22 15.42 18.42
C ARG A 335 -23.35 15.86 19.89
N LYS A 336 -22.41 16.68 20.39
CA LYS A 336 -22.45 17.21 21.77
C LYS A 336 -23.53 18.26 22.00
N HIS A 337 -23.97 18.95 20.95
CA HIS A 337 -25.07 19.92 21.05
C HIS A 337 -26.46 19.28 20.99
N GLN A 338 -26.56 18.01 20.58
CA GLN A 338 -27.81 17.25 20.49
C GLN A 338 -28.12 16.40 21.72
N GLY A 339 -27.19 16.26 22.68
CA GLY A 339 -27.35 15.51 23.92
C GLY A 339 -27.28 16.41 25.15
#